data_AF-A0A5A7VAI1-F1
#
_entry.id   AF-A0A5A7VAI1-F1
#
_cell.length_a   1.000
_cell.length_b   1.000
_cell.length_c   1.000
_cell.angle_alpha   90.00
_cell.angle_beta   90.00
_cell.angle_gamma   90.00
#
_symmetry.space_group_name_H-M   'P 1'
#
loop_
_entity.id
_entity.type
_entity.pdbx_description
1 polymer ?
#
loop_
_entity_poly.entity_id
_entity_poly.type
_entity_poly.pdbx_seq_one_letter_code
_entity_poly.pdbx_strand_id
1 'polypeptide(L)'
;MLYLVEVFDSIRYLKSRLEEISEKTDRVNAVANRVEGLPIQELFARVDTLEVTVGRTGNYEYGDSSLGFVVHMEDRVNELDSFQKTLLEMINGMSEDFRATLDVVRNEIADVNARLNLTMRAMANQTPVGGTISISKVKVSEPKPFCWVRDAKALENFIFDLEQYFKAITHNHRGSQSDIGNDASV
;
A
#
# COMPACT_ATOMS: atom_id res chain seq x y z
N MET A 1 72.71 -13.89 -91.16
CA MET A 1 72.57 -12.66 -90.33
C MET A 1 71.20 -12.53 -89.66
N LEU A 2 70.09 -12.97 -90.28
CA LEU A 2 68.72 -12.90 -89.69
C LEU A 2 68.55 -13.65 -88.37
N TYR A 3 69.12 -14.85 -88.24
CA TYR A 3 69.01 -15.69 -87.03
C TYR A 3 69.59 -15.02 -85.77
N LEU A 4 70.65 -14.23 -85.91
CA LEU A 4 71.28 -13.57 -84.78
C LEU A 4 70.40 -12.43 -84.23
N VAL A 5 69.72 -11.70 -85.12
CA VAL A 5 68.77 -10.63 -84.75
C VAL A 5 67.57 -11.21 -84.00
N GLU A 6 67.03 -12.32 -84.49
CA GLU A 6 65.91 -13.04 -83.86
C GLU A 6 66.27 -13.58 -82.47
N VAL A 7 67.50 -14.07 -82.29
CA VAL A 7 68.04 -14.47 -80.98
C VAL A 7 68.14 -13.26 -80.04
N PHE A 8 68.64 -12.11 -80.50
CA PHE A 8 68.73 -10.90 -79.67
C PHE A 8 67.36 -10.37 -79.26
N ASP A 9 66.37 -10.39 -80.15
CA ASP A 9 65.02 -9.94 -79.84
C ASP A 9 64.31 -10.89 -78.86
N SER A 10 64.52 -12.20 -79.00
CA SER A 10 64.03 -13.19 -78.04
C SER A 10 64.63 -13.00 -76.64
N ILE A 11 65.94 -12.71 -76.54
CA ILE A 11 66.60 -12.41 -75.27
C ILE A 11 66.03 -11.14 -74.64
N ARG A 12 65.82 -10.08 -75.42
CA ARG A 12 65.21 -8.83 -74.92
C ARG A 12 63.77 -9.05 -74.43
N TYR A 13 63.00 -9.85 -75.15
CA TYR A 13 61.64 -10.24 -74.76
C TYR A 13 61.64 -11.03 -73.45
N LEU A 14 62.49 -12.06 -73.33
CA LEU A 14 62.61 -12.84 -72.10
C LEU A 14 63.06 -11.99 -70.90
N LYS A 15 63.98 -11.04 -71.10
CA LYS A 15 64.40 -10.10 -70.07
C LYS A 15 63.21 -9.25 -69.57
N SER A 16 62.37 -8.76 -70.50
CA SER A 16 61.20 -7.96 -70.15
C SER A 16 60.16 -8.79 -69.38
N ARG A 17 59.98 -10.06 -69.77
CA ARG A 17 59.10 -11.00 -69.05
C ARG A 17 59.61 -11.35 -67.66
N LEU A 18 60.92 -11.45 -67.50
CA LEU A 18 61.55 -11.73 -66.20
C LEU A 18 61.37 -10.55 -65.24
N GLU A 19 61.53 -9.32 -65.73
CA GLU A 19 61.28 -8.10 -64.95
C GLU A 19 59.81 -8.01 -64.48
N GLU A 20 58.86 -8.27 -65.38
CA GLU A 20 57.42 -8.31 -65.06
C GLU A 20 57.09 -9.38 -64.00
N ILE A 21 57.75 -10.55 -64.06
CA ILE A 21 57.58 -11.62 -63.06
C ILE A 21 58.18 -11.20 -61.72
N SER A 22 59.33 -10.52 -61.72
CA SER A 22 59.95 -10.00 -60.50
C SER A 22 58.99 -9.02 -59.80
N GLU A 23 58.44 -8.05 -60.54
CA GLU A 23 57.50 -7.07 -59.98
C GLU A 23 56.22 -7.74 -59.42
N LYS A 24 55.68 -8.74 -60.13
CA LYS A 24 54.53 -9.50 -59.62
C LYS A 24 54.85 -10.28 -58.35
N THR A 25 56.06 -10.84 -58.25
CA THR A 25 56.52 -11.54 -57.06
C THR A 25 56.61 -10.60 -55.86
N ASP A 26 57.14 -9.40 -56.05
CA ASP A 26 57.21 -8.38 -54.98
C ASP A 26 55.81 -7.99 -54.49
N ARG A 27 54.85 -7.85 -55.40
CA ARG A 27 53.44 -7.57 -55.06
C ARG A 27 52.79 -8.73 -54.30
N VAL A 28 53.08 -9.98 -54.67
CA VAL A 28 52.58 -11.17 -53.95
C VAL A 28 53.17 -11.23 -52.54
N ASN A 29 54.47 -10.97 -52.38
CA ASN A 29 55.12 -10.92 -51.07
C ASN A 29 54.50 -9.83 -50.18
N ALA A 30 54.20 -8.65 -50.72
CA ALA A 30 53.52 -7.60 -49.97
C ALA A 30 52.12 -8.01 -49.47
N VAL A 31 51.36 -8.75 -50.29
CA VAL A 31 50.05 -9.29 -49.89
C VAL A 31 50.19 -10.43 -48.88
N ALA A 32 51.17 -11.33 -49.06
CA ALA A 32 51.43 -12.43 -48.15
C ALA A 32 51.75 -11.93 -46.73
N ASN A 33 52.60 -10.91 -46.61
CA ASN A 33 52.91 -10.28 -45.32
C ASN A 33 51.66 -9.67 -44.64
N ARG A 34 50.72 -9.15 -45.43
CA ARG A 34 49.44 -8.62 -44.91
C ARG A 34 48.48 -9.74 -44.49
N VAL A 35 48.56 -10.92 -45.11
CA VAL A 35 47.75 -12.11 -44.80
C VAL A 35 48.28 -12.85 -43.57
N GLU A 36 49.59 -12.98 -43.44
CA GLU A 36 50.28 -13.64 -42.32
C GLU A 36 50.12 -12.85 -41.01
N GLY A 37 49.96 -11.53 -41.09
CA GLY A 37 49.57 -10.66 -39.98
C GLY A 37 48.07 -10.51 -39.75
N LEU A 38 47.20 -11.32 -40.40
CA LEU A 38 45.75 -11.15 -40.22
C LEU A 38 45.26 -11.65 -38.86
N PRO A 39 44.28 -10.95 -38.26
CA PRO A 39 43.61 -11.37 -37.04
C PRO A 39 42.74 -12.62 -37.21
N ILE A 40 42.80 -13.32 -38.35
CA ILE A 40 41.99 -14.50 -38.63
C ILE A 40 42.44 -15.69 -37.78
N GLN A 41 43.76 -15.90 -37.63
CA GLN A 41 44.26 -16.96 -36.75
C GLN A 41 43.98 -16.64 -35.27
N GLU A 42 44.06 -15.36 -34.89
CA GLU A 42 43.62 -14.89 -33.57
C GLU A 42 42.11 -15.09 -33.37
N LEU A 43 41.31 -14.84 -34.41
CA LEU A 43 39.87 -15.03 -34.39
C LEU A 43 39.51 -16.51 -34.23
N PHE A 44 40.20 -17.42 -34.92
CA PHE A 44 40.03 -18.86 -34.73
C PHE A 44 40.34 -19.26 -33.29
N ALA A 45 41.48 -18.83 -32.73
CA ALA A 45 41.83 -19.12 -31.33
C ALA A 45 40.81 -18.55 -30.32
N ARG A 46 40.24 -17.37 -30.61
CA ARG A 46 39.18 -16.75 -29.78
C ARG A 46 37.84 -17.46 -29.93
N VAL A 47 37.51 -17.98 -31.12
CA VAL A 47 36.31 -18.80 -31.37
C VAL A 47 36.41 -20.13 -30.63
N ASP A 48 37.56 -20.81 -30.70
CA ASP A 48 37.80 -22.07 -29.97
C ASP A 48 37.65 -21.86 -28.45
N THR A 49 38.22 -20.76 -27.93
CA THR A 49 38.06 -20.38 -26.52
C THR A 49 36.61 -20.10 -26.18
N LEU A 50 35.88 -19.40 -27.05
CA LEU A 50 34.48 -19.07 -26.84
C LEU A 50 33.61 -20.32 -26.85
N GLU A 51 33.84 -21.27 -27.76
CA GLU A 51 33.12 -22.54 -27.84
C GLU A 51 33.27 -23.35 -26.55
N VAL A 52 34.48 -23.44 -26.00
CA VAL A 52 34.73 -24.09 -24.71
C VAL A 52 34.00 -23.38 -23.57
N THR A 53 33.99 -22.04 -23.55
CA THR A 53 33.27 -21.29 -22.51
C THR A 53 31.75 -21.42 -22.62
N VAL A 54 31.18 -21.36 -23.83
CA VAL A 54 29.74 -21.52 -24.08
C VAL A 54 29.30 -22.95 -23.79
N GLY A 55 30.08 -23.96 -24.16
CA GLY A 55 29.82 -25.36 -23.79
C GLY A 55 29.84 -25.58 -22.28
N ARG A 56 30.66 -24.83 -21.53
CA ARG A 56 30.70 -24.87 -20.06
C ARG A 56 29.53 -24.10 -19.43
N THR A 57 29.11 -22.96 -20.00
CA THR A 57 27.95 -22.17 -19.57
C THR A 57 26.61 -22.79 -19.97
N GLY A 58 26.59 -23.64 -21.00
CA GLY A 58 25.44 -24.44 -21.42
C GLY A 58 25.05 -25.55 -20.43
N ASN A 59 25.85 -25.77 -19.38
CA ASN A 59 25.47 -26.58 -18.22
C ASN A 59 24.85 -25.73 -17.11
N TYR A 60 24.11 -24.67 -17.46
CA TYR A 60 22.96 -24.35 -16.64
C TYR A 60 21.97 -25.48 -16.92
N GLU A 61 22.03 -26.53 -16.09
CA GLU A 61 20.84 -27.33 -15.88
C GLU A 61 19.71 -26.31 -15.70
N TYR A 62 18.76 -26.31 -16.64
CA TYR A 62 17.43 -25.79 -16.39
C TYR A 62 16.84 -26.71 -15.32
N GLY A 63 17.36 -26.49 -14.11
CA GLY A 63 17.28 -27.41 -13.00
C GLY A 63 15.93 -27.24 -12.34
N ASP A 64 15.41 -28.37 -11.91
CA ASP A 64 14.29 -28.65 -11.02
C ASP A 64 14.07 -27.62 -9.87
N SER A 65 15.08 -26.81 -9.54
CA SER A 65 15.01 -25.68 -8.60
C SER A 65 13.98 -24.60 -8.97
N SER A 66 13.60 -24.44 -10.25
CA SER A 66 12.53 -23.50 -10.64
C SER A 66 11.13 -24.03 -10.30
N LEU A 67 10.94 -25.36 -10.32
CA LEU A 67 9.64 -25.98 -10.08
C LEU A 67 9.30 -25.96 -8.57
N GLY A 68 10.29 -26.25 -7.72
CA GLY A 68 10.11 -26.20 -6.25
C GLY A 68 9.80 -24.79 -5.72
N PHE A 69 10.33 -23.74 -6.34
CA PHE A 69 10.00 -22.36 -5.99
C PHE A 69 8.55 -21.99 -6.35
N VAL A 70 8.08 -22.44 -7.51
CA VAL A 70 6.69 -22.26 -7.96
C VAL A 70 5.72 -22.99 -7.03
N VAL A 71 6.02 -24.23 -6.66
CA VAL A 71 5.21 -25.02 -5.71
C VAL A 71 5.14 -24.35 -4.33
N HIS A 72 6.28 -23.89 -3.79
CA HIS A 72 6.29 -23.17 -2.51
C HIS A 72 5.53 -21.84 -2.55
N MET A 73 5.57 -21.11 -3.68
CA MET A 73 4.77 -19.90 -3.83
C MET A 73 3.26 -20.20 -3.87
N GLU A 74 2.87 -21.27 -4.54
CA GLU A 74 1.48 -21.72 -4.60
C GLU A 74 0.94 -22.09 -3.21
N ASP A 75 1.72 -22.82 -2.40
CA ASP A 75 1.36 -23.13 -1.01
C ASP A 75 1.18 -21.87 -0.16
N ARG A 76 2.09 -20.89 -0.28
CA ARG A 76 1.99 -19.62 0.46
C ARG A 76 0.79 -18.77 0.02
N VAL A 77 0.40 -18.84 -1.26
CA VAL A 77 -0.79 -18.15 -1.77
C VAL A 77 -2.05 -18.80 -1.19
N ASN A 78 -2.10 -20.13 -1.14
CA ASN A 78 -3.23 -20.86 -0.54
C ASN A 78 -3.35 -20.61 0.97
N GLU A 79 -2.22 -20.55 1.69
CA GLU A 79 -2.19 -20.16 3.10
C GLU A 79 -2.71 -18.73 3.30
N LEU A 80 -2.30 -17.79 2.45
CA LEU A 80 -2.75 -16.41 2.49
C LEU A 80 -4.26 -16.29 2.23
N ASP A 81 -4.81 -17.04 1.27
CA ASP A 81 -6.25 -17.09 0.98
C ASP A 81 -7.05 -17.61 2.18
N SER A 82 -6.60 -18.71 2.78
CA SER A 82 -7.19 -19.28 3.99
C SER A 82 -7.17 -18.30 5.17
N PHE A 83 -6.06 -17.58 5.35
CA PHE A 83 -5.94 -16.56 6.38
C PHE A 83 -6.87 -15.36 6.14
N GLN A 84 -6.97 -14.88 4.89
CA GLN A 84 -7.89 -13.80 4.52
C GLN A 84 -9.35 -14.19 4.77
N LYS A 85 -9.73 -15.43 4.42
CA LYS A 85 -11.07 -15.96 4.68
C LYS A 85 -11.37 -16.00 6.18
N THR A 86 -10.43 -16.49 6.98
CA THR A 86 -10.57 -16.55 8.44
C THR A 86 -10.74 -15.16 9.06
N LEU A 87 -9.93 -14.18 8.61
CA LEU A 87 -10.08 -12.79 9.06
C LEU A 87 -11.44 -12.21 8.69
N LEU A 88 -11.94 -12.49 7.49
CA LEU A 88 -13.25 -12.00 7.04
C LEU A 88 -14.39 -12.60 7.87
N GLU A 89 -14.32 -13.89 8.19
CA GLU A 89 -15.29 -14.55 9.07
C GLU A 89 -15.28 -13.94 10.48
N MET A 90 -14.11 -13.68 11.06
CA MET A 90 -13.99 -13.02 12.36
C MET A 90 -14.56 -11.60 12.36
N ILE A 91 -14.25 -10.80 11.33
CA ILE A 91 -14.75 -9.42 11.20
C ILE A 91 -16.28 -9.43 11.04
N ASN A 92 -16.82 -10.34 10.22
CA ASN A 92 -18.26 -10.48 10.05
C ASN A 92 -18.93 -10.87 11.37
N GLY A 93 -18.43 -11.88 12.07
CA GLY A 93 -18.98 -12.27 13.38
C GLY A 93 -19.02 -11.11 14.38
N MET A 94 -17.90 -10.39 14.54
CA MET A 94 -17.88 -9.20 15.40
C MET A 94 -18.85 -8.11 14.93
N SER A 95 -18.93 -7.87 13.62
CA SER A 95 -19.85 -6.88 13.06
C SER A 95 -21.32 -7.25 13.29
N GLU A 96 -21.65 -8.54 13.29
CA GLU A 96 -22.99 -9.02 13.60
C GLU A 96 -23.33 -8.81 15.08
N ASP A 97 -22.41 -9.13 15.99
CA ASP A 97 -22.57 -8.91 17.43
C ASP A 97 -22.75 -7.41 17.77
N PHE A 98 -21.95 -6.54 17.17
CA PHE A 98 -22.09 -5.09 17.34
C PHE A 98 -23.43 -4.60 16.81
N ARG A 99 -23.87 -5.10 15.65
CA ARG A 99 -25.17 -4.74 15.06
C ARG A 99 -26.32 -5.16 15.97
N ALA A 100 -26.29 -6.39 16.49
CA ALA A 100 -27.30 -6.89 17.43
C ALA A 100 -27.35 -6.02 18.70
N THR A 101 -26.20 -5.64 19.24
CA THR A 101 -26.12 -4.75 20.41
C THR A 101 -26.68 -3.37 20.11
N LEU A 102 -26.37 -2.78 18.95
CA LEU A 102 -26.92 -1.49 18.54
C LEU A 102 -28.44 -1.54 18.33
N ASP A 103 -28.98 -2.62 17.80
CA ASP A 103 -30.42 -2.80 17.62
C ASP A 103 -31.14 -2.83 18.97
N VAL A 104 -30.58 -3.50 19.98
CA VAL A 104 -31.09 -3.49 21.36
C VAL A 104 -31.10 -2.07 21.92
N VAL A 105 -29.97 -1.36 21.85
CA VAL A 105 -29.84 0.02 22.34
C VAL A 105 -30.84 0.95 21.65
N ARG A 106 -31.02 0.81 20.32
CA ARG A 106 -31.97 1.61 19.55
C ARG A 106 -33.41 1.38 20.01
N ASN A 107 -33.77 0.13 20.31
CA ASN A 107 -35.09 -0.22 20.82
C ASN A 107 -35.32 0.31 22.24
N GLU A 108 -34.31 0.25 23.12
CA GLU A 108 -34.38 0.83 24.46
C GLU A 108 -34.54 2.35 24.42
N ILE A 109 -33.84 3.06 23.54
CA ILE A 109 -34.00 4.50 23.34
C ILE A 109 -35.44 4.81 22.88
N ALA A 110 -36.00 4.02 21.98
CA ALA A 110 -37.38 4.18 21.54
C ALA A 110 -38.39 3.97 22.69
N ASP A 111 -38.19 2.96 23.53
CA ASP A 111 -39.02 2.71 24.73
C ASP A 111 -38.94 3.87 25.74
N VAL A 112 -37.72 4.29 26.09
CA VAL A 112 -37.48 5.41 27.01
C VAL A 112 -38.14 6.69 26.48
N ASN A 113 -38.02 6.98 25.19
CA ASN A 113 -38.69 8.14 24.58
C ASN A 113 -40.21 8.03 24.65
N ALA A 114 -40.78 6.84 24.43
CA ALA A 114 -42.23 6.63 24.57
C ALA A 114 -42.69 6.89 26.01
N ARG A 115 -41.97 6.36 27.00
CA ARG A 115 -42.27 6.56 28.43
C ARG A 115 -42.15 8.03 28.83
N LEU A 116 -41.10 8.73 28.39
CA LEU A 116 -40.90 10.16 28.64
C LEU A 116 -42.07 10.99 28.10
N ASN A 117 -42.47 10.74 26.84
CA ASN A 117 -43.60 11.44 26.21
C ASN A 117 -44.91 11.21 26.97
N LEU A 118 -45.16 9.98 27.46
CA LEU A 118 -46.33 9.67 28.28
C LEU A 118 -46.29 10.42 29.62
N THR A 119 -45.15 10.45 30.31
CA THR A 119 -45.01 11.18 31.59
C THR A 119 -45.20 12.68 31.38
N MET A 120 -44.60 13.27 30.34
CA MET A 120 -44.80 14.68 30.00
C MET A 120 -46.29 14.99 29.75
N ARG A 121 -47.00 14.12 29.02
CA ARG A 121 -48.43 14.30 28.77
C ARG A 121 -49.27 14.16 30.05
N ALA A 122 -48.95 13.19 30.90
CA ALA A 122 -49.63 13.01 32.18
C ALA A 122 -49.45 14.25 33.09
N MET A 123 -48.25 14.82 33.15
CA MET A 123 -47.98 16.05 33.91
C MET A 123 -48.69 17.27 33.31
N ALA A 124 -48.73 17.41 31.99
CA ALA A 124 -49.46 18.49 31.33
C ALA A 124 -50.98 18.41 31.57
N ASN A 125 -51.51 17.19 31.69
CA ASN A 125 -52.92 16.94 31.98
C ASN A 125 -53.25 17.02 33.48
N GLN A 126 -52.25 17.08 34.37
CA GLN A 126 -52.48 17.40 35.79
C GLN A 126 -52.72 18.90 35.93
N THR A 127 -53.99 19.32 35.87
CA THR A 127 -54.40 20.65 36.34
C THR A 127 -53.99 20.83 37.80
N PRO A 128 -53.34 21.95 38.19
CA PRO A 128 -53.08 22.24 39.58
C PRO A 128 -54.42 22.29 40.33
N VAL A 129 -54.66 21.31 41.19
CA VAL A 129 -55.70 21.41 42.21
C VAL A 129 -55.25 22.51 43.16
N GLY A 130 -55.71 23.73 42.90
CA GLY A 130 -55.71 24.89 43.80
C GLY A 130 -54.36 25.27 44.41
N GLY A 131 -53.68 26.25 43.81
CA GLY A 131 -52.62 27.00 44.49
C GLY A 131 -51.42 27.32 43.60
N THR A 132 -51.25 28.60 43.30
CA THR A 132 -50.17 29.20 42.51
C THR A 132 -48.81 28.99 43.19
N ILE A 133 -47.98 28.10 42.67
CA ILE A 133 -46.56 28.02 43.07
C ILE A 133 -45.73 28.72 41.99
N SER A 134 -45.27 29.94 42.30
CA SER A 134 -44.33 30.68 41.47
C SER A 134 -42.94 30.02 41.53
N ILE A 135 -42.56 29.31 40.46
CA ILE A 135 -41.23 28.72 40.30
C ILE A 135 -40.23 29.85 40.02
N SER A 136 -39.36 30.18 40.98
CA SER A 136 -38.22 31.06 40.73
C SER A 136 -37.20 30.32 39.85
N LYS A 137 -37.27 30.55 38.54
CA LYS A 137 -36.43 29.90 37.54
C LYS A 137 -35.00 30.46 37.62
N VAL A 138 -34.14 29.84 38.44
CA VAL A 138 -32.70 30.10 38.42
C VAL A 138 -32.18 29.72 37.02
N LYS A 139 -31.65 30.70 36.29
CA LYS A 139 -31.06 30.49 34.95
C LYS A 139 -29.75 29.73 35.11
N VAL A 140 -29.76 28.43 34.82
CA VAL A 140 -28.52 27.64 34.67
C VAL A 140 -27.89 28.01 33.33
N SER A 141 -26.60 28.35 33.32
CA SER A 141 -25.85 28.68 32.12
C SER A 141 -25.60 27.42 31.27
N GLU A 142 -25.78 27.52 29.96
CA GLU A 142 -25.49 26.42 29.03
C GLU A 142 -23.98 26.14 28.93
N PRO A 143 -23.57 24.87 28.78
CA PRO A 143 -22.17 24.51 28.62
C PRO A 143 -21.63 24.95 27.26
N LYS A 144 -20.31 25.19 27.18
CA LYS A 144 -19.66 25.69 25.96
C LYS A 144 -19.66 24.63 24.86
N PRO A 145 -19.82 25.01 23.58
CA PRO A 145 -19.72 24.08 22.46
C PRO A 145 -18.32 23.46 22.36
N PHE A 146 -18.24 22.18 22.02
CA PHE A 146 -16.96 21.50 21.79
C PHE A 146 -16.26 22.08 20.55
N CYS A 147 -15.01 22.51 20.72
CA CYS A 147 -14.21 23.12 19.65
C CYS A 147 -13.53 22.11 18.71
N TRP A 148 -13.89 20.82 18.81
CA TRP A 148 -13.40 19.72 17.94
C TRP A 148 -11.88 19.55 17.90
N VAL A 149 -11.18 20.10 18.89
CA VAL A 149 -9.74 19.94 19.03
C VAL A 149 -9.44 18.47 19.36
N ARG A 150 -8.47 17.87 18.66
CA ARG A 150 -7.97 16.50 18.88
C ARG A 150 -7.10 16.41 20.14
N ASP A 151 -7.59 16.96 21.24
CA ASP A 151 -6.94 16.99 22.54
C ASP A 151 -7.81 16.27 23.56
N ALA A 152 -7.24 15.28 24.24
CA ALA A 152 -7.96 14.45 25.20
C ALA A 152 -8.49 15.29 26.37
N LYS A 153 -7.74 16.30 26.79
CA LYS A 153 -8.12 17.17 27.90
C LYS A 153 -9.28 18.10 27.53
N ALA A 154 -9.32 18.61 26.29
CA ALA A 154 -10.46 19.36 25.78
C ALA A 154 -11.74 18.52 25.76
N LEU A 155 -11.66 17.24 25.39
CA LEU A 155 -12.80 16.32 25.39
C LEU A 155 -13.29 16.02 26.82
N GLU A 156 -12.37 15.74 27.75
CA GLU A 156 -12.68 15.49 29.15
C GLU A 156 -13.37 16.69 29.82
N ASN A 157 -12.86 17.91 29.60
CA ASN A 157 -13.47 19.14 30.11
C ASN A 157 -14.89 19.36 29.57
N PHE A 158 -15.14 19.08 28.29
CA PHE A 158 -16.46 19.21 27.69
C PHE A 158 -17.47 18.22 28.29
N ILE A 159 -17.06 16.97 28.49
CA ILE A 159 -17.89 15.95 29.15
C ILE A 159 -18.20 16.37 30.59
N PHE A 160 -17.20 16.87 31.32
CA PHE A 160 -17.37 17.36 32.69
C PHE A 160 -18.38 18.52 32.76
N ASP A 161 -18.26 19.53 31.88
CA ASP A 161 -19.19 20.67 31.82
C ASP A 161 -20.64 20.22 31.55
N LEU A 162 -20.84 19.22 30.67
CA LEU A 162 -22.15 18.64 30.41
C LEU A 162 -22.72 17.93 31.65
N GLU A 163 -21.93 17.11 32.34
CA GLU A 163 -22.39 16.44 33.55
C GLU A 163 -22.84 17.42 34.63
N GLN A 164 -22.06 18.50 34.82
CA GLN A 164 -22.38 19.52 35.82
C GLN A 164 -23.64 20.31 35.45
N TYR A 165 -23.83 20.60 34.16
CA TYR A 165 -25.07 21.19 33.67
C TYR A 165 -26.29 20.31 33.99
N PHE A 166 -26.22 19.00 33.68
CA PHE A 166 -27.30 18.07 33.98
C PHE A 166 -27.58 17.91 35.48
N LYS A 167 -26.54 17.90 36.32
CA LYS A 167 -26.69 17.89 37.80
C LYS A 167 -27.37 19.16 38.31
N ALA A 168 -27.05 20.33 37.74
CA ALA A 168 -27.65 21.61 38.17
C ALA A 168 -29.13 21.71 37.80
N ILE A 169 -29.53 21.28 36.61
CA ILE A 169 -30.95 21.32 36.20
C ILE A 169 -31.80 20.26 36.91
N THR A 170 -31.21 19.18 37.40
CA THR A 170 -31.91 18.14 38.17
C THR A 170 -32.04 18.50 39.66
N HIS A 171 -31.04 19.16 40.26
CA HIS A 171 -31.07 19.55 41.69
C HIS A 171 -31.92 20.81 41.97
N ASN A 172 -32.06 21.72 40.99
CA ASN A 172 -32.90 22.92 41.14
C ASN A 172 -34.42 22.63 41.20
N HIS A 173 -34.85 21.39 40.97
CA HIS A 173 -36.25 20.98 41.14
C HIS A 173 -36.57 20.47 42.56
N ARG A 174 -35.55 20.16 43.39
CA ARG A 174 -35.71 19.52 44.71
C ARG A 174 -35.44 20.46 45.90
N GLY A 175 -35.42 21.78 45.68
CA GLY A 175 -35.10 22.78 46.72
C GLY A 175 -36.29 23.52 47.33
N SER A 176 -37.53 23.32 46.84
CA SER A 176 -38.67 24.17 47.21
C SER A 176 -39.66 23.53 48.17
N GLN A 177 -39.20 22.63 49.06
CA GLN A 177 -40.10 21.95 50.00
C GLN A 177 -39.45 21.68 51.35
N SER A 178 -39.18 22.74 52.12
CA SER A 178 -39.18 22.68 53.58
C SER A 178 -38.92 24.09 54.14
N ASP A 179 -39.99 24.76 54.55
CA ASP A 179 -40.02 25.51 55.82
C ASP A 179 -41.40 26.17 55.95
N ILE A 180 -42.32 25.45 56.60
CA ILE A 180 -43.39 26.09 57.34
C ILE A 180 -43.08 25.77 58.80
N GLY A 181 -42.43 26.73 59.45
CA GLY A 181 -42.21 26.74 60.89
C GLY A 181 -43.54 26.75 61.62
N ASN A 182 -43.68 25.81 62.57
CA ASN A 182 -44.69 25.85 63.60
C ASN A 182 -44.12 26.64 64.79
N ASP A 183 -44.65 27.83 65.03
CA ASP A 183 -44.51 28.63 66.25
C ASP A 183 -45.72 29.60 66.27
N ALA A 184 -46.54 29.82 67.29
CA ALA A 184 -46.91 29.16 68.55
C ALA A 184 -48.14 29.92 69.11
N SER A 185 -48.78 29.38 70.17
CA SER A 185 -49.66 30.06 71.15
C SER A 185 -51.08 30.45 70.68
N VAL A 186 -52.19 30.28 71.43
CA VAL A 186 -52.50 30.02 72.85
C VAL A 186 -53.70 29.07 72.93
#